data_AF-A0AAC8ZUR7-F1
#
_entry.id   AF-A0AAC8ZUR7-F1
#
_cell.length_a   1.000
_cell.length_b   1.000
_cell.length_c   1.000
_cell.angle_alpha   90.00
_cell.angle_beta   90.00
_cell.angle_gamma   90.00
#
_symmetry.space_group_name_H-M   'P 1'
#
loop_
_entity.id
_entity.type
_entity.pdbx_description
1 polymer ?
#
loop_
_entity_poly.entity_id
_entity_poly.type
_entity_poly.pdbx_seq_one_letter_code
_entity_poly.pdbx_strand_id
1 'polypeptide(L)'
;MPLVANGSEIAVNTTTTNTQREVTVTAVDGYGYFLAWTDNSGSSFDSSGSGIRGQFVGLDGATGADFFVNATTNLDQSKPSVDTLKAVTGDPNGMMIVWVDANGEQGDTQGTGIRGARRGPDGRFMDDDFAINGSFAGDQSAPSVAGLYPDPNGTDDGGFVVVWVTTD
;
A
#
# COMPACT_ATOMS: atom_id res chain seq x y z
N MET A 1 -19.39 -23.35 10.90
CA MET A 1 -18.28 -24.14 10.31
C MET A 1 -16.99 -23.46 10.73
N PRO A 2 -16.01 -24.16 11.34
CA PRO A 2 -14.72 -23.56 11.61
C PRO A 2 -13.98 -23.32 10.30
N LEU A 3 -13.28 -22.18 10.19
CA LEU A 3 -12.36 -21.93 9.09
C LEU A 3 -11.17 -22.89 9.28
N VAL A 4 -10.90 -23.74 8.28
CA VAL A 4 -9.73 -24.63 8.29
C VAL A 4 -8.66 -23.97 7.43
N ALA A 5 -7.45 -23.78 7.98
CA ALA A 5 -6.31 -23.34 7.20
C ALA A 5 -5.96 -24.42 6.17
N ASN A 6 -6.12 -24.10 4.88
CA ASN A 6 -5.70 -24.95 3.78
C ASN A 6 -4.30 -24.51 3.32
N GLY A 7 -3.23 -24.95 4.01
CA GLY A 7 -1.86 -24.67 3.59
C GLY A 7 -0.84 -24.67 4.73
N SER A 8 0.44 -24.60 4.37
CA SER A 8 1.53 -24.27 5.29
C SER A 8 1.71 -22.75 5.40
N GLU A 9 2.23 -22.28 6.52
CA GLU A 9 2.69 -20.89 6.65
C GLU A 9 3.84 -20.63 5.66
N ILE A 10 3.85 -19.45 5.05
CA ILE A 10 4.86 -19.03 4.06
C ILE A 10 5.45 -17.71 4.54
N ALA A 11 6.78 -17.66 4.65
CA ALA A 11 7.49 -16.41 4.83
C ALA A 11 7.46 -15.64 3.52
N VAL A 12 6.83 -14.46 3.53
CA VAL A 12 6.78 -13.59 2.36
C VAL A 12 8.06 -12.77 2.27
N ASN A 13 8.41 -11.99 3.30
CA ASN A 13 9.52 -11.05 3.24
C ASN A 13 10.88 -11.72 3.03
N THR A 14 11.70 -11.10 2.18
CA THR A 14 13.12 -11.46 1.98
C THR A 14 14.04 -10.59 2.83
N THR A 15 13.57 -9.42 3.26
CA THR A 15 14.24 -8.52 4.19
C THR A 15 13.71 -8.75 5.61
N THR A 16 14.56 -9.25 6.51
CA THR A 16 14.18 -9.67 7.88
C THR A 16 14.94 -8.94 8.98
N THR A 17 15.75 -7.94 8.64
CA THR A 17 16.48 -7.13 9.63
C THR A 17 15.48 -6.26 10.38
N ASN A 18 15.62 -6.16 11.71
CA ASN A 18 14.72 -5.42 12.59
C ASN A 18 13.25 -5.88 12.46
N THR A 19 12.30 -4.97 12.60
CA THR A 19 10.87 -5.25 12.66
C THR A 19 10.17 -4.99 11.34
N GLN A 20 9.42 -6.00 10.90
CA GLN A 20 8.39 -5.89 9.86
C GLN A 20 7.03 -6.00 10.57
N ARG A 21 6.17 -4.99 10.40
CA ARG A 21 4.91 -4.88 11.15
C ARG A 21 3.80 -4.30 10.28
N GLU A 22 2.58 -4.32 10.81
CA GLU A 22 1.41 -3.67 10.18
C GLU A 22 1.16 -4.19 8.75
N VAL A 23 1.23 -5.52 8.59
CA VAL A 23 0.99 -6.17 7.31
C VAL A 23 -0.47 -5.98 6.87
N THR A 24 -0.65 -5.70 5.59
CA THR A 24 -1.93 -5.64 4.89
C THR A 24 -1.86 -6.49 3.63
N VAL A 25 -3.01 -6.99 3.17
CA VAL A 25 -3.11 -7.90 2.01
C VAL A 25 -4.36 -7.62 1.21
N THR A 26 -4.25 -7.68 -0.12
CA THR A 26 -5.41 -7.73 -1.03
C THR A 26 -5.23 -8.84 -2.07
N ALA A 27 -6.34 -9.38 -2.56
CA ALA A 27 -6.34 -10.33 -3.66
C ALA A 27 -6.32 -9.59 -4.99
N VAL A 28 -5.40 -9.94 -5.87
CA VAL A 28 -5.24 -9.36 -7.20
C VAL A 28 -5.78 -10.34 -8.23
N ASP A 29 -6.91 -9.99 -8.87
CA ASP A 29 -7.65 -10.89 -9.75
C ASP A 29 -6.77 -11.48 -10.86
N GLY A 30 -6.55 -12.80 -10.80
CA GLY A 30 -5.72 -13.53 -11.76
C GLY A 30 -4.22 -13.52 -11.48
N TYR A 31 -3.75 -12.76 -10.49
CA TYR A 31 -2.32 -12.60 -10.16
C TYR A 31 -1.96 -13.13 -8.76
N GLY A 32 -2.95 -13.38 -7.89
CA GLY A 32 -2.73 -13.93 -6.55
C GLY A 32 -3.01 -12.89 -5.47
N TYR A 33 -2.00 -12.59 -4.65
CA TYR A 33 -2.11 -11.66 -3.53
C TYR A 33 -0.99 -10.64 -3.59
N PHE A 34 -1.28 -9.43 -3.13
CA PHE A 34 -0.26 -8.43 -2.84
C PHE A 34 -0.31 -8.09 -1.36
N LEU A 35 0.88 -8.06 -0.75
CA LEU A 35 1.07 -7.68 0.64
C LEU A 35 1.90 -6.42 0.71
N ALA A 36 1.60 -5.56 1.68
CA ALA A 36 2.43 -4.42 2.06
C ALA A 36 2.61 -4.38 3.57
N TRP A 37 3.73 -3.86 4.05
CA TRP A 37 4.04 -3.76 5.48
C TRP A 37 4.99 -2.61 5.77
N THR A 38 5.00 -2.16 7.02
CA THR A 38 5.99 -1.22 7.55
C THR A 38 7.28 -1.97 7.83
N ASP A 39 8.38 -1.52 7.23
CA ASP A 39 9.71 -2.08 7.34
C ASP A 39 10.65 -1.13 8.09
N ASN A 40 11.33 -1.65 9.12
CA ASN A 40 12.27 -0.88 9.94
C ASN A 40 13.71 -1.36 9.72
N SER A 41 13.98 -2.01 8.58
CA SER A 41 15.28 -2.61 8.29
C SER A 41 16.39 -1.59 8.07
N GLY A 42 16.06 -0.33 7.74
CA GLY A 42 17.03 0.72 7.38
C GLY A 42 17.87 0.34 6.15
N SER A 43 17.32 -0.48 5.26
CA SER A 43 18.02 -1.01 4.09
C SER A 43 18.08 0.02 2.95
N SER A 44 19.09 -0.15 2.08
CA SER A 44 19.75 0.81 1.16
C SER A 44 18.97 1.88 0.38
N PHE A 45 17.63 1.91 0.39
CA PHE A 45 16.82 2.98 -0.20
C PHE A 45 16.17 3.89 0.85
N ASP A 46 15.91 3.40 2.06
CA ASP A 46 15.44 4.20 3.18
C ASP A 46 16.37 4.00 4.38
N SER A 47 17.15 5.04 4.67
CA SER A 47 18.05 5.08 5.83
C SER A 47 17.63 6.13 6.86
N SER A 48 16.48 6.77 6.65
CA SER A 48 16.04 7.91 7.46
C SER A 48 14.96 7.52 8.47
N GLY A 49 14.26 6.40 8.25
CA GLY A 49 13.25 5.89 9.15
C GLY A 49 12.74 4.51 8.75
N SER A 50 11.44 4.33 8.97
CA SER A 50 10.67 3.20 8.46
C SER A 50 10.11 3.47 7.07
N GLY A 51 10.07 2.45 6.22
CA GLY A 51 9.52 2.51 4.87
C GLY A 51 8.39 1.51 4.66
N ILE A 52 7.69 1.63 3.53
CA ILE A 52 6.69 0.63 3.11
C ILE A 52 7.34 -0.33 2.13
N ARG A 53 7.37 -1.61 2.49
CA ARG A 53 7.73 -2.69 1.57
C ARG A 53 6.50 -3.47 1.14
N GLY A 54 6.60 -4.14 0.00
CA GLY A 54 5.55 -4.99 -0.51
C GLY A 54 6.07 -6.15 -1.35
N GLN A 55 5.17 -7.10 -1.61
CA GLN A 55 5.47 -8.30 -2.37
C GLN A 55 4.22 -8.99 -2.90
N PHE A 56 4.37 -9.63 -4.07
CA PHE A 56 3.37 -10.51 -4.65
C PHE A 56 3.57 -11.97 -4.22
N VAL A 57 2.44 -12.63 -3.99
CA VAL A 57 2.35 -14.07 -3.78
C VAL A 57 1.45 -14.64 -4.86
N GLY A 58 1.98 -15.53 -5.68
CA GLY A 58 1.24 -16.19 -6.76
C GLY A 58 0.10 -17.07 -6.23
N LEU A 59 -0.83 -17.45 -7.12
CA LEU A 59 -1.95 -18.34 -6.79
C LEU A 59 -1.51 -19.73 -6.28
N ASP A 60 -0.29 -20.14 -6.60
CA ASP A 60 0.37 -21.36 -6.13
C ASP A 60 1.17 -21.17 -4.83
N GLY A 61 1.15 -19.95 -4.26
CA GLY A 61 1.93 -19.59 -3.08
C GLY A 61 3.38 -19.19 -3.39
N ALA A 62 3.78 -19.10 -4.66
CA ALA A 62 5.14 -18.68 -5.01
C ALA A 62 5.40 -17.22 -4.60
N THR A 63 6.55 -16.99 -3.95
CA THR A 63 6.99 -15.67 -3.49
C THR A 63 8.11 -15.13 -4.39
N GLY A 64 8.23 -13.80 -4.44
CA GLY A 64 9.27 -13.09 -5.19
C GLY A 64 10.33 -12.48 -4.27
N ALA A 65 10.95 -11.39 -4.72
CA ALA A 65 11.68 -10.49 -3.84
C ALA A 65 10.75 -9.39 -3.32
N ASP A 66 10.91 -8.99 -2.06
CA ASP A 66 10.25 -7.78 -1.58
C ASP A 66 10.90 -6.51 -2.15
N PHE A 67 10.10 -5.45 -2.23
CA PHE A 67 10.51 -4.17 -2.81
C PHE A 67 9.89 -2.99 -2.05
N PHE A 68 10.49 -1.81 -2.17
CA PHE A 68 9.92 -0.58 -1.60
C PHE A 68 8.71 -0.11 -2.42
N VAL A 69 7.62 0.15 -1.72
CA VAL A 69 6.38 0.70 -2.28
C VAL A 69 6.44 2.22 -2.33
N ASN A 70 6.91 2.88 -1.28
CA ASN A 70 7.09 4.34 -1.28
C ASN A 70 8.35 4.73 -2.08
N ALA A 71 8.27 5.88 -2.75
CA ALA A 71 9.41 6.51 -3.41
C ALA A 71 10.01 7.62 -2.55
N THR A 72 9.19 8.32 -1.77
CA THR A 72 9.66 9.26 -0.75
C THR A 72 10.02 8.50 0.52
N THR A 73 11.26 8.69 0.96
CA THR A 73 11.89 7.93 2.06
C THR A 73 12.38 8.84 3.18
N ASN A 74 11.93 10.10 3.24
CA ASN A 74 12.30 11.02 4.32
C ASN A 74 11.41 10.75 5.54
N LEU A 75 12.04 10.61 6.70
CA LEU A 75 11.39 10.25 7.96
C LEU A 75 10.59 8.94 7.85
N ASP A 76 9.53 8.79 8.63
CA ASP A 76 8.79 7.53 8.75
C ASP A 76 7.60 7.44 7.78
N GLN A 77 7.50 6.29 7.10
CA GLN A 77 6.31 5.82 6.41
C GLN A 77 5.79 4.54 7.09
N SER A 78 4.50 4.52 7.47
CA SER A 78 3.93 3.42 8.27
C SER A 78 2.45 3.16 8.03
N LYS A 79 1.91 2.09 8.63
CA LYS A 79 0.49 1.71 8.62
C LYS A 79 -0.13 1.65 7.21
N PRO A 80 0.42 0.81 6.31
CA PRO A 80 -0.09 0.72 4.96
C PRO A 80 -1.51 0.11 4.93
N SER A 81 -2.31 0.54 3.96
CA SER A 81 -3.57 -0.07 3.55
C SER A 81 -3.55 -0.23 2.04
N VAL A 82 -4.08 -1.34 1.53
CA VAL A 82 -4.10 -1.64 0.10
C VAL A 82 -5.43 -2.22 -0.33
N ASP A 83 -5.91 -1.81 -1.50
CA ASP A 83 -7.01 -2.48 -2.19
C ASP A 83 -6.82 -2.43 -3.71
N THR A 84 -7.48 -3.36 -4.41
CA THR A 84 -7.44 -3.43 -5.87
C THR A 84 -8.31 -2.35 -6.51
N LEU A 85 -7.79 -1.76 -7.58
CA LEU A 85 -8.56 -0.90 -8.48
C LEU A 85 -9.12 -1.76 -9.61
N LYS A 86 -10.40 -1.57 -9.90
CA LYS A 86 -11.10 -2.29 -10.96
C LYS A 86 -11.28 -1.36 -12.15
N ALA A 87 -10.68 -1.68 -13.29
CA ALA A 87 -10.85 -0.90 -14.52
C ALA A 87 -11.83 -1.60 -15.47
N VAL A 88 -12.53 -0.83 -16.31
CA VAL A 88 -13.34 -1.35 -17.43
C VAL A 88 -12.53 -1.39 -18.70
N THR A 89 -11.62 -0.43 -18.90
CA THR A 89 -10.94 -0.26 -20.18
C THR A 89 -9.43 -0.22 -20.06
N GLY A 90 -8.77 -1.16 -20.76
CA GLY A 90 -7.36 -1.05 -21.19
C GLY A 90 -6.28 -1.18 -20.12
N ASP A 91 -6.52 -0.74 -18.89
CA ASP A 91 -5.56 -0.87 -17.79
C ASP A 91 -5.79 -2.16 -17.00
N PRO A 92 -4.74 -2.92 -16.73
CA PRO A 92 -4.87 -4.14 -15.95
C PRO A 92 -5.20 -3.74 -14.50
N ASN A 93 -6.18 -4.43 -13.88
CA ASN A 93 -6.67 -4.20 -12.52
C ASN A 93 -5.53 -3.83 -11.57
N GLY A 94 -5.38 -2.54 -11.28
CA GLY A 94 -4.28 -2.02 -10.48
C GLY A 94 -4.54 -2.21 -8.99
N MET A 95 -3.73 -1.53 -8.19
CA MET A 95 -3.89 -1.42 -6.75
C MET A 95 -3.64 -0.01 -6.31
N MET A 96 -4.36 0.41 -5.28
CA MET A 96 -4.06 1.64 -4.55
C MET A 96 -3.50 1.25 -3.19
N ILE A 97 -2.28 1.71 -2.90
CA ILE A 97 -1.65 1.59 -1.59
C ILE A 97 -1.64 2.96 -0.96
N VAL A 98 -2.03 3.07 0.30
CA VAL A 98 -1.95 4.30 1.10
C VAL A 98 -1.22 4.04 2.41
N TRP A 99 -0.55 5.04 2.96
CA TRP A 99 0.20 4.94 4.21
C TRP A 99 0.23 6.28 4.94
N VAL A 100 0.54 6.22 6.24
CA VAL A 100 0.90 7.39 7.05
C VAL A 100 2.32 7.80 6.69
N ASP A 101 2.52 9.10 6.50
CA ASP A 101 3.79 9.66 6.07
C ASP A 101 4.18 10.84 6.97
N ALA A 102 5.40 10.82 7.47
CA ALA A 102 5.95 11.86 8.34
C ALA A 102 6.94 12.78 7.61
N ASN A 103 6.97 12.79 6.28
CA ASN A 103 8.06 13.42 5.52
C ASN A 103 8.06 14.96 5.61
N GLY A 104 6.93 15.57 5.97
CA GLY A 104 6.74 17.02 6.10
C GLY A 104 6.69 17.80 4.77
N GLU A 105 6.56 17.11 3.64
CA GLU A 105 6.50 17.69 2.30
C GLU A 105 5.11 18.28 1.99
N GLN A 106 5.05 19.13 0.95
CA GLN A 106 3.83 19.78 0.46
C GLN A 106 3.08 20.68 1.47
N GLY A 107 3.72 21.05 2.58
CA GLY A 107 3.17 21.99 3.57
C GLY A 107 2.67 21.34 4.85
N ASP A 108 2.81 20.01 4.99
CA ASP A 108 2.48 19.27 6.19
C ASP A 108 3.57 19.36 7.26
N THR A 109 3.82 20.56 7.77
CA THR A 109 4.89 20.78 8.77
C THR A 109 4.44 20.55 10.21
N GLN A 110 3.18 20.12 10.42
CA GLN A 110 2.56 20.07 11.75
C GLN A 110 2.11 18.66 12.17
N GLY A 111 2.64 17.61 11.55
CA GLY A 111 2.31 16.24 11.93
C GLY A 111 2.63 15.23 10.85
N THR A 112 1.80 14.17 10.81
CA THR A 112 1.82 13.16 9.74
C THR A 112 0.68 13.37 8.74
N GLY A 113 0.99 13.20 7.46
CA GLY A 113 0.02 13.17 6.36
C GLY A 113 -0.31 11.75 5.89
N ILE A 114 -1.19 11.66 4.89
CA ILE A 114 -1.50 10.40 4.18
C ILE A 114 -0.97 10.52 2.75
N ARG A 115 -0.11 9.58 2.36
CA ARG A 115 0.33 9.44 0.95
C ARG A 115 -0.15 8.12 0.38
N GLY A 116 -0.11 8.02 -0.95
CA GLY A 116 -0.44 6.79 -1.64
C GLY A 116 0.20 6.69 -3.00
N ALA A 117 0.13 5.49 -3.58
CA ALA A 117 0.62 5.22 -4.92
C ALA A 117 -0.22 4.15 -5.61
N ARG A 118 -0.33 4.29 -6.93
CA ARG A 118 -0.95 3.29 -7.80
C ARG A 118 0.09 2.33 -8.34
N ARG A 119 -0.24 1.04 -8.33
CA ARG A 119 0.59 -0.03 -8.89
C ARG A 119 -0.21 -0.86 -9.86
N GLY A 120 0.44 -1.33 -10.91
CA GLY A 120 -0.12 -2.36 -11.76
C GLY A 120 -0.27 -3.69 -11.02
N PRO A 121 -1.05 -4.64 -11.57
CA PRO A 121 -1.21 -5.97 -10.99
C PRO A 121 0.07 -6.81 -10.99
N ASP A 122 1.08 -6.39 -11.76
CA ASP A 122 2.43 -6.98 -11.79
C ASP A 122 3.42 -6.24 -10.87
N GLY A 123 2.94 -5.27 -10.10
CA GLY A 123 3.75 -4.48 -9.16
C GLY A 123 4.49 -3.31 -9.77
N ARG A 124 4.36 -3.07 -11.08
CA ARG A 124 5.02 -1.94 -11.71
C ARG A 124 4.44 -0.63 -11.19
N PHE A 125 5.32 0.35 -11.00
CA PHE A 125 4.94 1.72 -10.70
C PHE A 125 4.11 2.26 -11.87
N MET A 126 2.85 2.62 -11.60
CA MET A 126 2.04 3.39 -12.54
C MET A 126 2.37 4.88 -12.41
N ASP A 127 2.60 5.33 -11.18
CA ASP A 127 3.00 6.72 -10.85
C ASP A 127 3.97 6.75 -9.64
N ASP A 128 4.57 7.93 -9.45
CA ASP A 128 5.19 8.33 -8.18
C ASP A 128 4.15 8.39 -7.05
N ASP A 129 4.62 8.41 -5.80
CA ASP A 129 3.72 8.57 -4.66
C ASP A 129 3.22 10.03 -4.50
N PHE A 130 1.98 10.17 -4.05
CA PHE A 130 1.28 11.46 -3.97
C PHE A 130 0.54 11.63 -2.65
N ALA A 131 0.30 12.89 -2.27
CA ALA A 131 -0.49 13.23 -1.09
C ALA A 131 -1.98 12.91 -1.32
N ILE A 132 -2.62 12.26 -0.35
CA ILE A 132 -4.05 11.93 -0.37
C ILE A 132 -4.87 13.02 0.33
N ASN A 133 -4.42 13.47 1.51
CA ASN A 133 -5.05 14.57 2.22
C ASN A 133 -4.66 15.92 1.59
N GLY A 134 -5.60 16.86 1.57
CA GLY A 134 -5.35 18.26 1.20
C GLY A 134 -5.37 19.22 2.40
N SER A 135 -5.52 18.70 3.62
CA SER A 135 -5.50 19.45 4.88
C SER A 135 -4.39 18.92 5.77
N PHE A 136 -3.60 19.84 6.30
CA PHE A 136 -2.33 19.60 6.99
C PHE A 136 -2.37 19.95 8.49
N ALA A 137 -3.57 20.17 9.03
CA ALA A 137 -3.74 20.51 10.43
C ALA A 137 -3.81 19.23 11.28
N GLY A 138 -2.91 19.14 12.26
CA GLY A 138 -2.81 18.00 13.16
C GLY A 138 -2.30 16.73 12.49
N ASP A 139 -2.35 15.61 13.22
CA ASP A 139 -1.91 14.31 12.72
C ASP A 139 -3.04 13.60 11.95
N GLN A 140 -2.73 13.12 10.74
CA GLN A 140 -3.56 12.16 10.02
C GLN A 140 -3.01 10.75 10.19
N SER A 141 -3.89 9.81 10.53
CA SER A 141 -3.50 8.45 10.89
C SER A 141 -4.52 7.39 10.47
N ALA A 142 -4.09 6.12 10.56
CA ALA A 142 -4.92 4.94 10.30
C ALA A 142 -5.67 5.00 8.94
N PRO A 143 -4.95 5.20 7.82
CA PRO A 143 -5.59 5.27 6.52
C PRO A 143 -6.22 3.91 6.16
N SER A 144 -7.36 3.97 5.49
CA SER A 144 -7.99 2.80 4.87
C SER A 144 -8.41 3.16 3.46
N VAL A 145 -8.08 2.29 2.50
CA VAL A 145 -8.49 2.43 1.10
C VAL A 145 -9.50 1.36 0.73
N ALA A 146 -10.46 1.72 -0.11
CA ALA A 146 -11.36 0.81 -0.79
C ALA A 146 -11.38 1.14 -2.28
N GLY A 147 -11.15 0.13 -3.12
CA GLY A 147 -11.35 0.21 -4.56
C GLY A 147 -12.84 0.22 -4.88
N LEU A 148 -13.26 1.11 -5.78
CA LEU A 148 -14.62 1.15 -6.27
C LEU A 148 -14.71 0.31 -7.55
N TYR A 149 -15.84 -0.38 -7.70
CA TYR A 149 -16.16 -1.01 -8.97
C TYR A 149 -16.46 0.07 -10.02
N PRO A 150 -16.24 -0.23 -11.29
CA PRO A 150 -16.73 0.60 -12.37
C PRO A 150 -18.21 0.92 -12.30
N ASP A 151 -18.61 1.98 -13.01
CA ASP A 151 -20.03 2.23 -13.28
C ASP A 151 -20.65 0.96 -13.91
N PRO A 152 -21.83 0.50 -13.44
CA PRO A 152 -22.65 -0.52 -14.09
C PRO A 152 -22.76 -0.44 -15.62
N ASN A 153 -22.66 0.76 -16.20
CA ASN A 153 -22.73 0.95 -17.66
C ASN A 153 -21.38 0.73 -18.39
N GLY A 154 -20.30 0.50 -17.65
CA GLY A 154 -18.98 0.21 -18.22
C GLY A 154 -18.33 1.39 -18.96
N THR A 155 -18.75 2.62 -18.65
CA THR A 155 -18.23 3.83 -19.31
C THR A 155 -17.08 4.47 -18.55
N ASP A 156 -17.00 4.25 -17.24
CA ASP A 156 -15.98 4.82 -16.37
C ASP A 156 -15.28 3.69 -15.61
N ASP A 157 -13.95 3.76 -15.52
CA ASP A 157 -13.18 2.89 -14.64
C ASP A 157 -13.61 3.08 -13.17
N GLY A 158 -13.32 2.09 -12.35
CA GLY A 158 -13.48 2.20 -10.91
C GLY A 158 -12.57 3.29 -10.33
N GLY A 159 -13.05 3.96 -9.29
CA GLY A 159 -12.27 4.88 -8.48
C GLY A 159 -11.71 4.23 -7.20
N PHE A 160 -11.38 5.06 -6.23
CA PHE A 160 -11.07 4.63 -4.87
C PHE A 160 -11.64 5.63 -3.85
N VAL A 161 -11.87 5.16 -2.63
CA VAL A 161 -12.17 5.99 -1.47
C VAL A 161 -11.07 5.76 -0.45
N VAL A 162 -10.49 6.84 0.07
CA VAL A 162 -9.58 6.79 1.21
C VAL A 162 -10.21 7.53 2.37
N VAL A 163 -10.16 6.90 3.55
CA VAL A 163 -10.54 7.51 4.83
C VAL A 163 -9.37 7.47 5.78
N TRP A 164 -9.31 8.42 6.71
CA TRP A 164 -8.29 8.51 7.75
C TRP A 164 -8.87 9.18 9.00
N VAL A 165 -8.15 9.09 10.11
CA VAL A 165 -8.45 9.78 11.35
C VAL A 165 -7.59 11.04 11.44
N THR A 166 -8.22 12.17 11.77
CA THR A 166 -7.52 13.41 12.10
C THR A 166 -7.66 13.69 13.60
N THR A 167 -6.59 14.14 14.25
CA THR A 167 -6.65 14.73 15.60
C THR A 167 -6.32 16.21 15.52
N ASP A 168 -7.31 17.05 15.77
CA ASP A 168 -7.22 18.52 15.85
C ASP A 168 -7.31 19.06 17.28
#